data_AF-A0A0B4X5T9-F1
#
_entry.id   AF-A0A0B4X5T9-F1
#
_cell.length_a   1.000
_cell.length_b   1.000
_cell.length_c   1.000
_cell.angle_alpha   90.00
_cell.angle_beta   90.00
_cell.angle_gamma   90.00
#
_symmetry.space_group_name_H-M   'P 1'
#
loop_
_entity.id
_entity.type
_entity.pdbx_description
1 polymer ?
#
loop_
_entity_poly.entity_id
_entity_poly.type
_entity_poly.pdbx_seq_one_letter_code
_entity_poly.pdbx_strand_id
1 'polypeptide(L)'
;MVRTIRLRALRREDPAEAIAAMWKNADAYFRSGGRICLVGAFALDETRDRFAATINGYFQRWIDALAGALVRSGRPANEARATAENAVLGIQAALVLSRALDDKAFSSGRWIRWRSD
;
A
#
# COMPACT_ATOMS: atom_id res chain seq x y z
N MET A 1 17.72 -5.57 2.00
CA MET A 1 17.15 -5.02 0.75
C MET A 1 15.64 -4.91 0.91
N VAL A 2 15.12 -3.69 1.12
CA VAL A 2 13.68 -3.43 1.21
C VAL A 2 13.07 -3.79 -0.15
N ARG A 3 12.26 -4.85 -0.22
CA ARG A 3 11.52 -5.19 -1.43
C ARG A 3 10.50 -4.07 -1.67
N THR A 4 10.88 -3.09 -2.48
CA THR A 4 9.97 -2.05 -2.97
C THR A 4 8.76 -2.73 -3.59
N ILE A 5 7.55 -2.31 -3.20
CA ILE A 5 6.32 -2.72 -3.89
C ILE A 5 6.54 -2.50 -5.38
N ARG A 6 6.40 -3.55 -6.20
CA ARG A 6 6.67 -3.49 -7.64
C ARG A 6 5.55 -2.71 -8.36
N LEU A 7 5.55 -1.39 -8.21
CA LEU A 7 4.57 -0.48 -8.84
C LEU A 7 4.63 -0.51 -10.37
N ARG A 8 5.69 -1.09 -10.96
CA ARG A 8 5.83 -1.23 -12.42
C ARG A 8 4.76 -2.16 -13.01
N ALA A 9 4.40 -3.23 -12.30
CA ALA A 9 3.36 -4.18 -12.73
C ALA A 9 2.00 -3.49 -12.87
N LEU A 10 1.61 -2.71 -11.85
CA LEU A 10 0.38 -1.90 -11.85
C LEU A 10 0.25 -0.95 -13.05
N ARG A 11 1.36 -0.58 -13.69
CA ARG A 11 1.36 0.32 -14.85
C ARG A 11 1.37 -0.40 -16.20
N ARG A 12 1.78 -1.66 -16.29
CA ARG A 12 2.11 -2.31 -17.59
C ARG A 12 1.49 -3.68 -17.80
N GLU A 13 1.13 -4.37 -16.74
CA GLU A 13 0.58 -5.72 -16.80
C GLU A 13 -0.95 -5.67 -16.78
N ASP A 14 -1.57 -6.85 -16.92
CA ASP A 14 -3.01 -7.01 -16.74
C ASP A 14 -3.43 -6.37 -15.39
N PRO A 15 -4.44 -5.48 -15.39
CA PRO A 15 -4.77 -4.72 -14.21
C PRO A 15 -5.27 -5.60 -13.06
N ALA A 16 -6.03 -6.66 -13.34
CA ALA A 16 -6.58 -7.52 -12.29
C ALA A 16 -5.47 -8.35 -11.64
N GLU A 17 -4.61 -8.97 -12.45
CA GLU A 17 -3.46 -9.73 -11.98
C GLU A 17 -2.47 -8.85 -11.21
N ALA A 18 -2.16 -7.65 -11.72
CA ALA A 18 -1.23 -6.73 -11.08
C ALA A 18 -1.73 -6.23 -9.72
N ILE A 19 -3.04 -5.94 -9.59
CA ILE A 19 -3.67 -5.56 -8.32
C ILE A 19 -3.62 -6.73 -7.34
N ALA A 20 -3.98 -7.94 -7.77
CA ALA A 20 -3.91 -9.13 -6.93
C ALA A 20 -2.47 -9.40 -6.44
N ALA A 21 -1.48 -9.27 -7.33
CA ALA A 21 -0.07 -9.42 -7.01
C ALA A 21 0.42 -8.32 -6.03
N MET A 22 -0.04 -7.07 -6.18
CA MET A 22 0.27 -6.00 -5.23
C MET A 22 -0.18 -6.39 -3.82
N TRP A 23 -1.42 -6.87 -3.68
CA TRP A 23 -1.97 -7.30 -2.39
C TRP A 23 -1.20 -8.47 -1.80
N LYS A 24 -0.92 -9.51 -2.60
CA LYS A 24 -0.13 -10.66 -2.16
C LYS A 24 1.26 -10.26 -1.69
N ASN A 25 1.89 -9.31 -2.37
CA ASN A 25 3.21 -8.80 -1.98
C ASN A 25 3.16 -7.96 -0.70
N ALA A 26 2.13 -7.14 -0.51
CA ALA A 26 1.91 -6.40 0.73
C ALA A 26 1.74 -7.38 1.91
N ASP A 27 0.84 -8.36 1.75
CA ASP A 27 0.57 -9.41 2.72
C ASP A 27 1.81 -10.27 3.05
N ALA A 28 2.57 -10.71 2.03
CA ALA A 28 3.82 -11.43 2.22
C ALA A 28 4.89 -10.58 2.93
N TYR A 29 4.96 -9.28 2.63
CA TYR A 29 5.84 -8.36 3.35
C TYR A 29 5.48 -8.33 4.84
N PHE A 30 4.20 -8.28 5.18
CA PHE A 30 3.74 -8.27 6.57
C PHE A 30 4.06 -9.58 7.31
N ARG A 31 3.83 -10.73 6.67
CA ARG A 31 4.12 -12.05 7.25
C ARG A 31 5.62 -12.34 7.43
N SER A 32 6.49 -11.68 6.67
CA SER A 32 7.93 -11.90 6.73
C SER A 32 8.64 -11.42 8.01
N GLY A 33 7.91 -10.86 8.97
CA GLY A 33 8.38 -10.66 10.35
C GLY A 33 8.58 -9.21 10.79
N GLY A 34 7.48 -8.52 11.11
CA GLY A 34 7.51 -7.33 11.99
C GLY A 34 8.10 -6.05 11.39
N ARG A 35 8.17 -5.95 10.05
CA ARG A 35 8.74 -4.77 9.40
C ARG A 35 7.72 -3.63 9.34
N ILE A 36 8.09 -2.49 9.90
CA ILE A 36 7.39 -1.21 9.70
C ILE A 36 7.46 -0.82 8.22
N CYS A 37 6.49 -0.04 7.71
CA CYS A 37 6.74 0.67 6.46
C CYS A 37 7.87 1.67 6.72
N LEU A 38 9.05 1.41 6.17
CA LEU A 38 10.21 2.27 6.36
C LEU A 38 9.93 3.73 5.95
N VAL A 39 9.23 3.91 4.81
CA VAL A 39 8.87 5.26 4.34
C VAL A 39 7.83 5.91 5.24
N GLY A 40 6.89 5.13 5.77
CA GLY A 40 5.92 5.61 6.77
C GLY A 40 6.58 5.98 8.09
N ALA A 41 7.60 5.24 8.52
CA ALA A 41 8.37 5.55 9.73
C ALA A 41 9.13 6.88 9.57
N PHE A 42 9.78 7.11 8.42
CA PHE A 42 10.40 8.41 8.13
C PHE A 42 9.39 9.55 7.98
N ALA A 43 8.14 9.26 7.62
CA ALA A 43 7.11 10.28 7.56
C ALA A 43 6.63 10.74 8.95
N LEU A 44 6.86 9.94 9.99
CA LEU A 44 6.44 10.20 11.38
C LEU A 44 7.57 10.77 12.25
N ASP A 45 8.79 10.83 11.72
CA ASP A 45 10.01 11.24 12.43
C ASP A 45 10.53 12.59 11.89
N GLU A 46 11.44 13.24 12.61
CA GLU A 46 12.06 14.52 12.19
C GLU A 46 12.78 14.42 10.83
N THR A 47 13.19 13.22 10.43
CA THR A 47 13.69 12.92 9.07
C THR A 47 12.72 13.29 7.95
N ARG A 48 11.41 13.40 8.25
CA ARG A 48 10.37 13.79 7.30
C ARG A 48 10.71 15.09 6.58
N ASP A 49 11.17 16.11 7.29
CA ASP A 49 11.36 17.43 6.69
C ASP A 49 12.55 17.47 5.75
N ARG A 50 13.59 16.69 6.07
CA ARG A 50 14.76 16.52 5.19
C ARG A 50 14.42 15.79 3.89
N PHE A 51 13.43 14.90 3.90
CA PHE A 51 13.07 14.04 2.77
C PHE A 51 11.62 14.22 2.28
N ALA A 52 10.99 15.36 2.59
CA ALA A 52 9.56 15.58 2.38
C ALA A 52 9.11 15.28 0.96
N ALA A 53 9.86 15.76 -0.05
CA ALA A 53 9.56 15.53 -1.45
C ALA A 53 9.66 14.04 -1.84
N THR A 54 10.68 13.33 -1.33
CA THR A 54 10.87 11.91 -1.62
C THR A 54 9.79 11.04 -1.00
N ILE A 55 9.44 11.33 0.26
CA ILE A 55 8.37 10.64 1.00
C ILE A 55 7.02 10.87 0.34
N ASN A 56 6.68 12.14 0.04
CA ASN A 56 5.44 12.48 -0.65
C ASN A 56 5.36 11.77 -2.02
N GLY A 57 6.41 11.89 -2.83
CA GLY A 57 6.46 11.27 -4.14
C GLY A 57 6.35 9.74 -4.10
N TYR A 58 6.83 9.08 -3.04
CA TYR A 58 6.66 7.64 -2.87
C TYR A 58 5.19 7.26 -2.75
N PHE A 59 4.44 7.92 -1.86
CA PHE A 59 3.02 7.61 -1.66
C PHE A 59 2.17 8.01 -2.88
N GLN A 60 2.44 9.18 -3.48
CA GLN A 60 1.74 9.61 -4.70
C GLN A 60 1.93 8.59 -5.83
N ARG A 61 3.17 8.17 -6.12
CA ARG A 61 3.43 7.17 -7.17
C ARG A 61 2.75 5.83 -6.93
N TRP A 62 2.55 5.45 -5.67
CA TRP A 62 1.83 4.23 -5.34
C TRP A 62 0.34 4.39 -5.61
N ILE A 63 -0.25 5.47 -5.10
CA ILE A 63 -1.68 5.74 -5.29
C ILE A 63 -2.00 5.90 -6.78
N ASP A 64 -1.20 6.67 -7.52
CA ASP A 64 -1.40 6.88 -8.95
C ASP A 64 -1.26 5.58 -9.77
N ALA A 65 -0.32 4.71 -9.39
CA ALA A 65 -0.16 3.41 -10.05
C ALA A 65 -1.38 2.51 -9.83
N LEU A 66 -1.92 2.48 -8.61
CA LEU A 66 -3.09 1.68 -8.28
C LEU A 66 -4.36 2.27 -8.90
N ALA A 67 -4.55 3.58 -8.83
CA ALA A 67 -5.66 4.27 -9.48
C ALA A 67 -5.64 4.02 -11.00
N GLY A 68 -4.46 4.11 -11.63
CA GLY A 68 -4.29 3.78 -13.05
C GLY A 68 -4.63 2.33 -13.38
N ALA A 69 -4.28 1.37 -12.52
CA ALA A 69 -4.68 -0.03 -12.71
C ALA A 69 -6.21 -0.21 -12.57
N LEU A 70 -6.83 0.45 -11.59
CA LEU A 70 -8.27 0.40 -11.37
C LEU A 70 -9.07 1.01 -12.54
N VAL A 71 -8.59 2.12 -13.10
CA VAL A 71 -9.18 2.71 -14.32
C VAL A 71 -9.07 1.75 -15.51
N ARG A 72 -7.89 1.13 -15.71
CA ARG A 72 -7.73 0.12 -16.78
C ARG A 72 -8.62 -1.11 -16.59
N SER A 73 -9.04 -1.41 -15.35
CA SER A 73 -10.04 -2.46 -15.07
C SER A 73 -11.50 -2.01 -15.25
N GLY A 74 -11.73 -0.80 -15.77
CA GLY A 74 -13.07 -0.29 -16.10
C GLY A 74 -13.73 0.57 -15.01
N ARG A 75 -13.02 0.95 -13.94
CA ARG A 75 -13.57 1.85 -12.91
C ARG A 75 -13.52 3.32 -13.32
N PRO A 76 -14.52 4.15 -12.94
CA PRO A 76 -14.45 5.60 -13.10
C PRO A 76 -13.22 6.19 -12.41
N ALA A 77 -12.61 7.22 -13.02
CA ALA A 77 -11.33 7.78 -12.55
C ALA A 77 -11.40 8.37 -11.13
N ASN A 78 -12.48 9.06 -10.79
CA ASN A 78 -12.73 9.60 -9.46
C ASN A 78 -12.83 8.48 -8.40
N GLU A 79 -13.62 7.44 -8.67
CA GLU A 79 -13.77 6.28 -7.79
C GLU A 79 -12.47 5.49 -7.65
N ALA A 80 -11.73 5.33 -8.76
CA ALA A 80 -10.43 4.65 -8.77
C ALA A 80 -9.41 5.37 -7.90
N ARG A 81 -9.38 6.72 -7.93
CA ARG A 81 -8.46 7.51 -7.09
C ARG A 81 -8.79 7.36 -5.61
N ALA A 82 -10.07 7.53 -5.23
CA ALA A 82 -10.52 7.37 -3.85
C ALA A 82 -10.28 5.93 -3.34
N THR A 83 -10.56 4.92 -4.17
CA THR A 83 -10.30 3.51 -3.84
C THR A 83 -8.81 3.25 -3.63
N ALA A 84 -7.96 3.83 -4.47
CA ALA A 84 -6.51 3.66 -4.34
C ALA A 84 -5.95 4.34 -3.08
N GLU A 85 -6.45 5.54 -2.74
CA GLU A 85 -6.11 6.22 -1.48
C GLU A 85 -6.51 5.37 -0.28
N ASN A 86 -7.76 4.94 -0.21
CA ASN A 86 -8.27 4.11 0.89
C ASN A 86 -7.49 2.80 1.04
N ALA A 87 -7.10 2.18 -0.09
CA ALA A 87 -6.27 0.99 -0.07
C ALA A 87 -4.89 1.24 0.56
N VAL A 88 -4.19 2.30 0.15
CA VAL A 88 -2.88 2.66 0.73
C VAL A 88 -3.01 3.03 2.20
N LEU A 89 -4.08 3.75 2.57
CA LEU A 89 -4.38 4.16 3.94
C LEU A 89 -4.62 2.94 4.85
N GLY A 90 -5.45 1.99 4.39
CA GLY A 90 -5.70 0.73 5.10
C GLY A 90 -4.45 -0.12 5.29
N ILE A 91 -3.57 -0.17 4.29
CA ILE A 91 -2.27 -0.86 4.41
C ILE A 91 -1.39 -0.22 5.49
N GLN A 92 -1.26 1.11 5.50
CA GLN A 92 -0.44 1.81 6.50
C GLN A 92 -1.04 1.65 7.91
N ALA A 93 -2.36 1.74 8.05
CA ALA A 93 -3.04 1.53 9.32
C ALA A 93 -2.84 0.09 9.86
N ALA A 94 -3.00 -0.92 9.00
CA ALA A 94 -2.77 -2.31 9.37
C ALA A 94 -1.32 -2.55 9.82
N LEU A 95 -0.35 -1.92 9.16
CA LEU A 95 1.06 -1.98 9.54
C LEU A 95 1.33 -1.38 10.92
N VAL A 96 0.78 -0.19 11.19
CA VAL A 96 0.94 0.47 12.50
C VAL A 96 0.30 -0.36 13.60
N LEU A 97 -0.94 -0.85 13.39
CA LEU A 97 -1.67 -1.64 14.38
C LEU A 97 -1.01 -3.01 14.64
N SER A 98 -0.64 -3.74 13.59
CA SER A 98 0.11 -5.00 13.76
C SER A 98 1.41 -4.82 14.54
N ARG A 99 2.09 -3.69 14.33
CA ARG A 99 3.34 -3.37 15.05
C ARG A 99 3.06 -3.02 16.51
N ALA A 100 2.06 -2.18 16.78
CA ALA A 100 1.71 -1.72 18.11
C ALA A 100 1.17 -2.84 19.01
N LEU A 101 0.43 -3.78 18.43
CA LEU A 101 -0.21 -4.89 19.14
C LEU A 101 0.66 -6.15 19.20
N ASP A 102 1.83 -6.15 18.55
CA ASP A 102 2.64 -7.36 18.25
C ASP A 102 1.82 -8.50 17.59
N ASP A 103 0.71 -8.13 16.92
CA ASP A 103 -0.23 -9.06 16.30
C ASP A 103 -0.01 -9.10 14.78
N LYS A 104 0.72 -10.13 14.35
CA LYS A 104 1.01 -10.41 12.95
C LYS A 104 -0.25 -10.78 12.16
N ALA A 105 -1.28 -11.32 12.80
CA ALA A 105 -2.51 -11.77 12.17
C ALA A 105 -3.46 -10.62 11.81
N PHE A 106 -3.34 -9.46 12.47
CA PHE A 106 -4.12 -8.26 12.13
C PHE A 106 -3.88 -7.84 10.66
N SER A 107 -2.64 -7.97 10.18
CA SER A 107 -2.23 -7.65 8.80
C SER A 107 -2.60 -8.69 7.74
N SER A 108 -3.06 -9.90 8.10
CA SER A 108 -3.16 -11.02 7.15
C SER A 108 -4.59 -11.51 6.87
N GLY A 109 -5.62 -10.74 7.21
CA GLY A 109 -7.00 -11.09 6.85
C GLY A 109 -8.10 -10.17 7.38
N ARG A 110 -7.88 -9.51 8.53
CA ARG A 110 -8.91 -8.68 9.16
C ARG A 110 -9.25 -7.41 8.34
N TRP A 111 -8.26 -6.77 7.72
CA TRP A 111 -8.48 -5.58 6.89
C TRP A 111 -8.93 -5.89 5.45
N ILE A 112 -8.60 -7.09 4.91
CA ILE A 112 -9.14 -7.54 3.61
C ILE A 112 -10.67 -7.67 3.69
N ARG A 113 -11.19 -8.08 4.85
CA ARG A 113 -12.64 -8.23 5.11
C ARG A 113 -13.38 -6.88 5.15
N TRP A 114 -12.74 -5.82 5.63
CA TRP A 114 -13.31 -4.46 5.63
C TRP A 114 -13.57 -3.89 4.22
N ARG A 115 -12.95 -4.47 3.18
CA ARG A 115 -13.18 -4.08 1.77
C ARG A 115 -14.53 -4.57 1.22
N SER A 116 -15.18 -5.49 1.92
CA SER A 116 -16.39 -6.19 1.49
C SER A 116 -17.67 -5.71 2.19
N ASP A 117 -17.52 -4.85 3.21
CA ASP A 117 -18.61 -4.17 3.93
C ASP A 117 -18.68 -2.71 3.44
#